data_AF-A0A520JXH1-F1
#
_entry.id   AF-A0A520JXH1-F1
#
_cell.length_a   1.000
_cell.length_b   1.000
_cell.length_c   1.000
_cell.angle_alpha   90.00
_cell.angle_beta   90.00
_cell.angle_gamma   90.00
#
_symmetry.space_group_name_H-M   'P 1'
#
loop_
_entity.id
_entity.type
_entity.pdbx_description
1 polymer ?
#
loop_
_entity_poly.entity_id
_entity_poly.type
_entity_poly.pdbx_seq_one_letter_code
_entity_poly.pdbx_strand_id
1 'polypeptide(L)'
;MTKHTHSGALLIALCALLCAGCIQPGENSASDGSYLIELTESQTAALNHLSVIIESQNGAINAFNDHDYAACQIWCMQTTMQNDEYASLVEVHAGRVMNVSNASLSTFDREYYEAQLDLLQAFQRNINQSTFDLNLACGYSVAGDDVYSQHHVTRVGECIGAFHNNIDRFNDNIDAHSKESDNFAAPVPDPSDWVNPPDVEDAADNTDAANTTLSGRAGLSEIPDPYYLDKANFQNTPDEVQRLLGKGFFTSYACSSFDCSEMAAYIEWKLECHNVTAQIATKDNWEGIYGHAWVIVPLRGENNLAIEPTISAMEGSLGAEMITYDPQYFVCDHLFNDIYEASEFFGIEEWDWWNKLELI
;
A
#
# COMPACT_ATOMS: atom_id res chain seq x y z
N MET A 1 13.83 21.48 -18.17
CA MET A 1 14.47 20.31 -17.52
C MET A 1 15.54 19.75 -18.44
N THR A 2 16.76 19.60 -17.92
CA THR A 2 17.90 18.97 -18.60
C THR A 2 17.58 17.51 -18.88
N LYS A 3 17.76 17.05 -20.12
CA LYS A 3 17.68 15.62 -20.49
C LYS A 3 18.71 14.84 -19.66
N HIS A 4 18.27 14.22 -18.57
CA HIS A 4 19.12 13.44 -17.69
C HIS A 4 19.40 12.07 -18.31
N THR A 5 20.68 11.77 -18.47
CA THR A 5 21.28 10.55 -19.03
C THR A 5 21.21 9.34 -18.07
N HIS A 6 20.21 9.24 -17.19
CA HIS A 6 20.17 8.24 -16.11
C HIS A 6 19.87 6.80 -16.58
N SER A 7 19.23 6.63 -17.74
CA SER A 7 18.88 5.30 -18.29
C SER A 7 20.09 4.38 -18.54
N GLY A 8 21.28 4.94 -18.83
CA GLY A 8 22.48 4.15 -19.08
C GLY A 8 23.20 3.64 -17.83
N ALA A 9 23.03 4.30 -16.68
CA ALA A 9 23.71 3.92 -15.44
C ALA A 9 23.02 2.73 -14.74
N LEU A 10 21.69 2.65 -14.85
CA LEU A 10 20.87 1.61 -14.24
C LEU A 10 21.14 0.22 -14.84
N LEU A 11 21.33 0.15 -16.15
CA LEU A 11 21.68 -1.09 -16.86
C LEU A 11 23.07 -1.62 -16.45
N ILE A 12 24.01 -0.72 -16.14
CA ILE A 12 25.39 -1.08 -15.73
C ILE A 12 25.40 -1.61 -14.29
N ALA A 13 24.58 -1.05 -13.40
CA ALA A 13 24.42 -1.55 -12.03
C ALA A 13 23.76 -2.95 -12.00
N LEU A 14 22.75 -3.19 -12.83
CA LEU A 14 22.12 -4.50 -13.01
C LEU A 14 23.06 -5.56 -13.61
N CYS A 15 23.97 -5.17 -14.52
CA CYS A 15 25.01 -6.08 -15.00
C CYS A 15 26.03 -6.44 -13.90
N ALA A 16 26.35 -5.53 -12.98
CA ALA A 16 27.21 -5.83 -11.84
C ALA A 16 26.54 -6.83 -10.87
N LEU A 17 25.24 -6.66 -10.62
CA LEU A 17 24.40 -7.59 -9.84
C LEU A 17 24.39 -9.01 -10.42
N LEU A 18 24.29 -9.16 -11.74
CA LEU A 18 24.31 -10.46 -12.42
C LEU A 18 25.70 -11.12 -12.41
N CYS A 19 26.78 -10.35 -12.36
CA CYS A 19 28.14 -10.89 -12.29
C CYS A 19 28.56 -11.28 -10.85
N ALA A 20 28.00 -10.65 -9.82
CA ALA A 20 28.29 -10.97 -8.42
C ALA A 20 27.72 -12.33 -7.98
N GLY A 21 26.65 -12.82 -8.62
CA GLY A 21 26.09 -14.17 -8.38
C GLY A 21 27.00 -15.34 -8.77
N CYS A 22 28.20 -15.08 -9.30
CA CYS A 22 29.19 -16.10 -9.66
C CYS A 22 30.17 -16.42 -8.51
N ILE A 23 29.72 -16.41 -7.24
CA ILE A 23 30.51 -16.96 -6.13
C ILE A 23 30.60 -18.47 -6.35
N GLN A 24 31.74 -18.96 -6.84
CA GLN A 24 31.95 -20.40 -6.99
C GLN A 24 32.04 -21.04 -5.59
N PRO A 25 31.14 -21.97 -5.25
CA PRO A 25 31.22 -22.67 -3.97
C PRO A 25 32.51 -23.48 -3.93
N GLY A 26 33.37 -23.21 -2.95
CA GLY A 26 34.55 -24.03 -2.68
C GLY A 26 34.13 -25.48 -2.40
N GLU A 27 34.74 -26.44 -3.10
CA GLU A 27 34.29 -27.84 -3.26
C GLU A 27 34.18 -28.73 -1.99
N ASN A 28 34.19 -28.21 -0.76
CA ASN A 28 34.46 -29.04 0.43
C ASN A 28 33.44 -28.96 1.58
N SER A 29 32.14 -29.24 1.34
CA SER A 29 31.26 -29.94 2.30
C SER A 29 29.89 -30.26 1.66
N ALA A 30 29.51 -31.54 1.63
CA ALA A 30 28.39 -32.04 0.80
C ALA A 30 26.97 -31.84 1.40
N SER A 31 26.79 -31.13 2.51
CA SER A 31 25.45 -30.92 3.10
C SER A 31 25.05 -29.46 3.36
N ASP A 32 26.00 -28.51 3.35
CA ASP A 32 25.69 -27.09 3.61
C ASP A 32 25.48 -26.28 2.32
N GLY A 33 26.08 -26.70 1.20
CA GLY A 33 26.04 -25.94 -0.05
C GLY A 33 24.67 -25.83 -0.70
N SER A 34 23.76 -26.79 -0.46
CA SER A 34 22.43 -26.80 -1.09
C SER A 34 21.58 -25.59 -0.68
N TYR A 35 21.68 -25.17 0.59
CA TYR A 35 20.85 -24.09 1.11
C TYR A 35 21.31 -22.71 0.61
N LEU A 36 22.63 -22.50 0.58
CA LEU A 36 23.22 -21.26 0.07
C LEU A 36 22.87 -21.05 -1.42
N ILE A 37 22.83 -22.14 -2.19
CA ILE A 37 22.37 -22.12 -3.58
C ILE A 37 20.91 -21.66 -3.65
N GLU A 38 20.02 -22.23 -2.84
CA GLU A 38 18.61 -21.82 -2.81
C GLU A 38 18.42 -20.34 -2.42
N LEU A 39 19.16 -19.83 -1.42
CA LEU A 39 19.13 -18.41 -1.07
C LEU A 39 19.55 -17.54 -2.25
N THR A 40 20.68 -17.87 -2.87
CA THR A 40 21.23 -17.13 -4.02
C THR A 40 20.26 -17.14 -5.20
N GLU A 41 19.63 -18.29 -5.49
CA GLU A 41 18.63 -18.42 -6.56
C GLU A 41 17.40 -17.55 -6.29
N SER A 42 16.88 -17.56 -5.07
CA SER A 42 15.71 -16.73 -4.71
C SER A 42 16.00 -15.24 -4.75
N GLN A 43 17.17 -14.80 -4.26
CA GLN A 43 17.60 -13.40 -4.35
C GLN A 43 17.77 -12.98 -5.82
N THR A 44 18.37 -13.85 -6.64
CA THR A 44 18.54 -13.61 -8.08
C THR A 44 17.20 -13.50 -8.80
N ALA A 45 16.21 -14.34 -8.45
CA ALA A 45 14.87 -14.26 -9.00
C ALA A 45 14.21 -12.91 -8.70
N ALA A 46 14.28 -12.44 -7.45
CA ALA A 46 13.76 -11.13 -7.07
C ALA A 46 14.46 -10.00 -7.87
N LEU A 47 15.79 -10.01 -7.94
CA LEU A 47 16.56 -8.99 -8.67
C LEU A 47 16.27 -8.99 -10.19
N ASN A 48 16.10 -10.15 -10.80
CA ASN A 48 15.72 -10.24 -12.20
C ASN A 48 14.36 -9.61 -12.44
N HIS A 49 13.40 -9.84 -11.56
CA HIS A 49 12.07 -9.27 -11.67
C HIS A 49 12.08 -7.75 -11.46
N LEU A 50 12.95 -7.25 -10.56
CA LEU A 50 13.14 -5.82 -10.34
C LEU A 50 13.52 -5.06 -11.61
N SER A 51 14.25 -5.69 -12.54
CA SER A 51 14.59 -5.08 -13.83
C SER A 51 13.35 -4.77 -14.68
N VAL A 52 12.34 -5.64 -14.65
CA VAL A 52 11.08 -5.48 -15.38
C VAL A 52 10.27 -4.32 -14.79
N ILE A 53 10.22 -4.21 -13.46
CA ILE A 53 9.57 -3.10 -12.76
C ILE A 53 10.23 -1.77 -13.13
N ILE A 54 11.55 -1.73 -13.11
CA ILE A 54 12.34 -0.56 -13.48
C ILE A 54 11.99 -0.09 -14.91
N GLU A 55 11.84 -1.02 -15.86
CA GLU A 55 11.44 -0.67 -17.23
C GLU A 55 10.04 -0.05 -17.28
N SER A 56 9.07 -0.64 -16.58
CA SER A 56 7.71 -0.12 -16.50
C SER A 56 7.63 1.25 -15.83
N GLN A 57 8.37 1.44 -14.73
CA GLN A 57 8.43 2.70 -14.00
C GLN A 57 9.05 3.81 -14.86
N ASN A 58 10.12 3.51 -15.60
CA ASN A 58 10.67 4.43 -16.59
C ASN A 58 9.65 4.77 -17.69
N GLY A 59 8.85 3.78 -18.12
CA GLY A 59 7.73 3.98 -19.04
C GLY A 59 6.71 5.01 -18.50
N ALA A 60 6.29 4.86 -17.24
CA ALA A 60 5.36 5.76 -16.57
C ALA A 60 5.91 7.20 -16.49
N ILE A 61 7.17 7.35 -16.05
CA ILE A 61 7.84 8.65 -15.91
C ILE A 61 7.97 9.35 -17.27
N ASN A 62 8.34 8.61 -18.32
CA ASN A 62 8.45 9.18 -19.67
C ASN A 62 7.07 9.63 -20.17
N ALA A 63 6.03 8.83 -20.00
CA ALA A 63 4.67 9.19 -20.39
C ALA A 63 4.18 10.45 -19.65
N PHE A 64 4.43 10.55 -18.35
CA PHE A 64 4.12 11.76 -17.57
C PHE A 64 4.84 12.99 -18.12
N ASN A 65 6.14 12.90 -18.37
CA ASN A 65 6.94 14.02 -18.91
C ASN A 65 6.48 14.45 -20.32
N ASP A 66 6.01 13.50 -21.13
CA ASP A 66 5.44 13.76 -22.45
C ASP A 66 3.98 14.27 -22.39
N HIS A 67 3.44 14.48 -21.18
CA HIS A 67 2.06 14.89 -20.90
C HIS A 67 1.01 13.90 -21.43
N ASP A 68 1.39 12.63 -21.61
CA ASP A 68 0.48 11.52 -21.93
C ASP A 68 0.03 10.84 -20.62
N TYR A 69 -0.84 11.54 -19.89
CA TYR A 69 -1.28 11.10 -18.56
C TYR A 69 -2.06 9.79 -18.59
N ALA A 70 -2.79 9.50 -19.68
CA ALA A 70 -3.48 8.22 -19.83
C ALA A 70 -2.47 7.07 -19.99
N ALA A 71 -1.42 7.25 -20.79
CA ALA A 71 -0.36 6.25 -20.88
C ALA A 71 0.43 6.11 -19.57
N CYS A 72 0.67 7.22 -18.85
CA CYS A 72 1.25 7.19 -17.50
C CYS A 72 0.49 6.24 -16.58
N GLN A 73 -0.84 6.41 -16.47
CA GLN A 73 -1.68 5.62 -15.57
C GLN A 73 -1.67 4.12 -15.94
N ILE A 74 -1.67 3.79 -17.23
CA ILE A 74 -1.53 2.40 -17.70
C ILE A 74 -0.20 1.80 -17.25
N TRP A 75 0.90 2.54 -17.39
CA TRP A 75 2.21 2.10 -16.92
C TRP A 75 2.28 1.98 -15.39
N CYS A 76 1.65 2.89 -14.65
CA CYS A 76 1.56 2.79 -13.19
C CYS A 76 0.84 1.49 -12.78
N MET A 77 -0.32 1.20 -13.38
CA MET A 77 -1.06 -0.04 -13.12
C MET A 77 -0.22 -1.29 -13.44
N GLN A 78 0.49 -1.29 -14.57
CA GLN A 78 1.40 -2.38 -14.91
C GLN A 78 2.55 -2.52 -13.91
N THR A 79 3.11 -1.40 -13.44
CA THR A 79 4.18 -1.38 -12.45
C THR A 79 3.70 -1.95 -11.12
N THR A 80 2.48 -1.60 -10.68
CA THR A 80 1.84 -2.16 -9.48
C THR A 80 1.72 -3.68 -9.58
N MET A 81 1.13 -4.20 -10.67
CA MET A 81 0.98 -5.65 -10.86
C MET A 81 2.33 -6.38 -10.82
N GLN A 82 3.37 -5.81 -11.45
CA GLN A 82 4.70 -6.40 -11.44
C GLN A 82 5.35 -6.33 -10.05
N ASN A 83 5.06 -5.28 -9.26
CA ASN A 83 5.56 -5.16 -7.90
C ASN A 83 4.90 -6.14 -6.93
N ASP A 84 3.64 -6.54 -7.18
CA ASP A 84 2.98 -7.61 -6.41
C ASP A 84 3.64 -8.97 -6.67
N GLU A 85 4.02 -9.24 -7.92
CA GLU A 85 4.81 -10.43 -8.27
C GLU A 85 6.20 -10.39 -7.60
N TYR A 86 6.85 -9.22 -7.58
CA TYR A 86 8.11 -9.03 -6.85
C TYR A 86 7.96 -9.26 -5.34
N ALA A 87 6.89 -8.72 -4.72
CA ALA A 87 6.59 -8.92 -3.31
C ALA A 87 6.52 -10.41 -2.96
N SER A 88 5.83 -11.20 -3.79
CA SER A 88 5.73 -12.64 -3.64
C SER A 88 7.11 -13.33 -3.69
N LEU A 89 8.01 -12.87 -4.56
CA LEU A 89 9.39 -13.39 -4.64
C LEU A 89 10.22 -13.01 -3.41
N VAL A 90 10.04 -11.78 -2.90
CA VAL A 90 10.69 -11.31 -1.67
C VAL A 90 10.20 -12.10 -0.46
N GLU A 91 8.91 -12.44 -0.37
CA GLU A 91 8.37 -13.30 0.69
C GLU A 91 8.94 -14.72 0.64
N VAL A 92 9.07 -15.30 -0.55
CA VAL A 92 9.73 -16.61 -0.72
C VAL A 92 11.19 -16.54 -0.26
N HIS A 93 11.90 -15.46 -0.60
CA HIS A 93 13.27 -15.23 -0.13
C HIS A 93 13.31 -15.06 1.40
N ALA A 94 12.40 -14.27 1.97
CA ALA A 94 12.27 -14.07 3.42
C ALA A 94 12.03 -15.38 4.16
N GLY A 95 11.13 -16.23 3.65
CA GLY A 95 10.89 -17.57 4.20
C GLY A 95 12.15 -18.43 4.19
N ARG A 96 12.98 -18.32 3.14
CA ARG A 96 14.30 -18.98 3.11
C ARG A 96 15.24 -18.36 4.13
N VAL A 97 15.39 -17.03 4.21
CA VAL A 97 16.26 -16.38 5.22
C VAL A 97 15.83 -16.76 6.64
N MET A 98 14.54 -16.84 6.93
CA MET A 98 14.04 -17.25 8.25
C MET A 98 14.27 -18.74 8.54
N ASN A 99 14.09 -19.62 7.55
CA ASN A 99 14.38 -21.04 7.73
C ASN A 99 15.88 -21.31 7.96
N VAL A 100 16.77 -20.41 7.51
CA VAL A 100 18.22 -20.44 7.84
C VAL A 100 18.45 -20.40 9.33
N SER A 101 17.66 -19.63 10.08
CA SER A 101 17.90 -19.45 11.51
C SER A 101 17.86 -20.77 12.29
N ASN A 102 17.31 -21.84 11.70
CA ASN A 102 17.30 -23.21 12.21
C ASN A 102 18.34 -24.15 11.56
N ALA A 103 19.06 -23.70 10.52
CA ALA A 103 20.05 -24.45 9.74
C ALA A 103 21.48 -23.91 9.97
N SER A 104 22.49 -24.69 9.54
CA SER A 104 23.92 -24.53 9.87
C SER A 104 24.67 -23.36 9.20
N LEU A 105 24.01 -22.27 8.79
CA LEU A 105 24.72 -21.12 8.24
C LEU A 105 25.60 -20.44 9.28
N SER A 106 26.72 -19.89 8.83
CA SER A 106 27.56 -19.07 9.69
C SER A 106 26.76 -17.83 10.13
N THR A 107 27.05 -17.32 11.33
CA THR A 107 26.45 -16.07 11.81
C THR A 107 26.67 -14.94 10.81
N PHE A 108 27.83 -14.93 10.16
CA PHE A 108 28.20 -13.95 9.14
C PHE A 108 27.29 -14.00 7.90
N ASP A 109 27.06 -15.19 7.33
CA ASP A 109 26.20 -15.31 6.15
C ASP A 109 24.74 -14.98 6.47
N ARG A 110 24.28 -15.32 7.67
CA ARG A 110 22.93 -14.96 8.13
C ARG A 110 22.75 -13.44 8.18
N GLU A 111 23.67 -12.73 8.82
CA GLU A 111 23.63 -11.26 8.92
C GLU A 111 23.65 -10.59 7.55
N TYR A 112 24.41 -11.16 6.60
CA TYR A 112 24.41 -10.71 5.21
C TYR A 112 23.03 -10.85 4.56
N TYR A 113 22.43 -12.05 4.58
CA TYR A 113 21.13 -12.27 3.92
C TYR A 113 19.98 -11.54 4.60
N GLU A 114 20.03 -11.34 5.92
CA GLU A 114 19.09 -10.48 6.64
C GLU A 114 19.19 -9.03 6.14
N ALA A 115 20.40 -8.47 6.04
CA ALA A 115 20.60 -7.12 5.51
C ALA A 115 20.18 -6.98 4.04
N GLN A 116 20.36 -8.03 3.23
CA GLN A 116 19.88 -8.07 1.85
C GLN A 116 18.36 -8.09 1.77
N LEU A 117 17.70 -8.86 2.63
CA LEU A 117 16.24 -8.93 2.70
C LEU A 117 15.63 -7.56 3.04
N ASP A 118 16.20 -6.86 4.01
CA ASP A 118 15.74 -5.50 4.39
C ASP A 118 15.79 -4.54 3.20
N LEU A 119 16.84 -4.62 2.37
CA LEU A 119 16.98 -3.80 1.16
C LEU A 119 15.99 -4.18 0.06
N LEU A 120 15.73 -5.48 -0.15
CA LEU A 120 14.71 -5.94 -1.10
C LEU A 120 13.31 -5.43 -0.72
N GLN A 121 12.96 -5.47 0.57
CA GLN A 121 11.71 -4.90 1.06
C GLN A 121 11.66 -3.38 0.89
N ALA A 122 12.78 -2.69 1.08
CA ALA A 122 12.87 -1.26 0.83
C ALA A 122 12.71 -0.91 -0.67
N PHE A 123 13.15 -1.76 -1.59
CA PHE A 123 12.86 -1.59 -3.01
C PHE A 123 11.36 -1.64 -3.28
N GLN A 124 10.68 -2.65 -2.75
CA GLN A 124 9.22 -2.81 -2.89
C GLN A 124 8.47 -1.57 -2.40
N ARG A 125 8.80 -1.06 -1.20
CA ARG A 125 8.16 0.15 -0.62
C ARG A 125 8.38 1.39 -1.49
N ASN A 126 9.63 1.63 -1.91
CA ASN A 126 9.95 2.78 -2.77
C ASN A 126 9.20 2.73 -4.10
N ILE A 127 9.09 1.55 -4.72
CA ILE A 127 8.35 1.35 -5.98
C ILE A 127 6.87 1.60 -5.79
N ASN A 128 6.25 1.05 -4.73
CA ASN A 128 4.85 1.27 -4.42
C ASN A 128 4.55 2.76 -4.25
N GLN A 129 5.32 3.43 -3.39
CA GLN A 129 5.09 4.84 -3.09
C GLN A 129 5.28 5.74 -4.31
N SER A 130 6.36 5.55 -5.07
CA SER A 130 6.61 6.33 -6.28
C SER A 130 5.59 6.07 -7.39
N THR A 131 5.07 4.84 -7.52
CA THR A 131 4.03 4.51 -8.50
C THR A 131 2.70 5.16 -8.12
N PHE A 132 2.35 5.10 -6.83
CA PHE A 132 1.17 5.76 -6.28
C PHE A 132 1.22 7.28 -6.45
N ASP A 133 2.30 7.92 -6.02
CA ASP A 133 2.48 9.37 -6.16
C ASP A 133 2.47 9.80 -7.64
N LEU A 134 3.07 9.00 -8.54
CA LEU A 134 3.03 9.31 -9.97
C LEU A 134 1.62 9.21 -10.55
N ASN A 135 0.82 8.23 -10.09
CA ASN A 135 -0.57 8.10 -10.49
C ASN A 135 -1.41 9.30 -10.03
N LEU A 136 -1.25 9.73 -8.77
CA LEU A 136 -1.89 10.94 -8.25
C LEU A 136 -1.47 12.20 -9.02
N ALA A 137 -0.17 12.34 -9.31
CA ALA A 137 0.34 13.45 -10.11
C ALA A 137 -0.32 13.52 -11.49
N CYS A 138 -0.54 12.36 -12.14
CA CYS A 138 -1.27 12.25 -13.40
C CYS A 138 -2.73 12.70 -13.26
N GLY A 139 -3.42 12.29 -12.19
CA GLY A 139 -4.80 12.74 -11.87
C GLY A 139 -4.91 14.26 -11.69
N TYR A 140 -4.06 14.84 -10.84
CA TYR A 140 -4.04 16.29 -10.60
C TYR A 140 -3.66 17.10 -11.83
N SER A 141 -2.71 16.63 -12.65
CA SER A 141 -2.39 17.29 -13.93
C SER A 141 -3.58 17.33 -14.89
N VAL A 142 -4.37 16.25 -14.98
CA VAL A 142 -5.58 16.21 -15.82
C VAL A 142 -6.64 17.18 -15.31
N ALA A 143 -6.76 17.34 -13.98
CA ALA A 143 -7.67 18.29 -13.36
C ALA A 143 -7.19 19.77 -13.48
N GLY A 144 -5.94 20.00 -13.88
CA GLY A 144 -5.34 21.33 -13.93
C GLY A 144 -4.88 21.85 -12.56
N ASP A 145 -4.68 20.96 -11.59
CA ASP A 145 -4.12 21.29 -10.28
C ASP A 145 -2.60 21.10 -10.28
N ASP A 146 -1.91 22.13 -10.77
CA ASP A 146 -0.45 22.12 -10.90
C ASP A 146 0.27 22.03 -9.54
N VAL A 147 -0.35 22.52 -8.45
CA VAL A 147 0.28 22.56 -7.13
C VAL A 147 0.35 21.17 -6.53
N TYR A 148 -0.79 20.46 -6.50
CA TYR A 148 -0.83 19.09 -6.00
C TYR A 148 -0.06 18.13 -6.91
N SER A 149 -0.17 18.32 -8.24
CA SER A 149 0.63 17.53 -9.19
C SER A 149 2.14 17.69 -8.91
N GLN A 150 2.64 18.91 -8.74
CA GLN A 150 4.05 19.16 -8.47
C GLN A 150 4.50 18.62 -7.10
N HIS A 151 3.62 18.63 -6.09
CA HIS A 151 3.89 18.01 -4.79
C HIS A 151 4.17 16.51 -4.97
N HIS A 152 3.26 15.79 -5.63
CA HIS A 152 3.43 14.35 -5.86
C HIS A 152 4.63 14.03 -6.77
N VAL A 153 4.89 14.82 -7.81
CA VAL A 153 6.11 14.66 -8.64
C VAL A 153 7.39 14.80 -7.80
N THR A 154 7.39 15.68 -6.81
CA THR A 154 8.54 15.85 -5.91
C THR A 154 8.75 14.59 -5.06
N ARG A 155 7.66 14.03 -4.50
CA ARG A 155 7.68 12.77 -3.74
C ARG A 155 8.15 11.59 -4.60
N VAL A 156 7.69 11.48 -5.85
CA VAL A 156 8.19 10.49 -6.82
C VAL A 156 9.72 10.57 -6.93
N GLY A 157 10.25 11.78 -7.08
CA GLY A 157 11.70 12.02 -7.15
C GLY A 157 12.46 11.58 -5.90
N GLU A 158 11.90 11.80 -4.71
CA GLU A 158 12.47 11.38 -3.43
C GLU A 158 12.49 9.86 -3.28
N CYS A 159 11.38 9.18 -3.56
CA CYS A 159 11.29 7.72 -3.53
C CYS A 159 12.23 7.07 -4.55
N ILE A 160 12.36 7.63 -5.76
CA ILE A 160 13.33 7.16 -6.76
C ILE A 160 14.76 7.42 -6.28
N GLY A 161 15.01 8.52 -5.59
CA GLY A 161 16.31 8.79 -4.96
C GLY A 161 16.66 7.76 -3.89
N ALA A 162 15.72 7.45 -2.99
CA ALA A 162 15.88 6.42 -1.97
C ALA A 162 16.09 5.03 -2.58
N PHE A 163 15.35 4.70 -3.65
CA PHE A 163 15.53 3.46 -4.40
C PHE A 163 16.96 3.29 -4.93
N HIS A 164 17.50 4.31 -5.61
CA HIS A 164 18.88 4.25 -6.12
C HIS A 164 19.92 4.16 -4.99
N ASN A 165 19.74 4.92 -3.92
CA ASN A 165 20.63 4.83 -2.75
C ASN A 165 20.59 3.42 -2.12
N ASN A 166 19.44 2.74 -2.13
CA ASN A 166 19.33 1.37 -1.66
C ASN A 166 20.01 0.37 -2.62
N ILE A 167 20.06 0.64 -3.94
CA ILE A 167 20.86 -0.16 -4.88
C ILE A 167 22.34 -0.05 -4.53
N ASP A 168 22.83 1.16 -4.23
CA ASP A 168 24.22 1.35 -3.82
C ASP A 168 24.53 0.59 -2.52
N ARG A 169 23.64 0.67 -1.51
CA ARG A 169 23.79 -0.09 -0.25
C ARG A 169 23.74 -1.60 -0.43
N PHE A 170 22.93 -2.10 -1.37
CA PHE A 170 22.88 -3.52 -1.73
C PHE A 170 24.23 -3.99 -2.27
N ASN A 171 24.83 -3.19 -3.16
CA ASN A 171 26.16 -3.46 -3.71
C ASN A 171 27.26 -3.35 -2.65
N ASP A 172 27.18 -2.36 -1.75
CA ASP A 172 28.11 -2.23 -0.62
C ASP A 172 28.06 -3.47 0.29
N ASN A 173 26.87 -4.05 0.51
CA ASN A 173 26.72 -5.28 1.29
C ASN A 173 27.35 -6.49 0.60
N ILE A 174 27.22 -6.62 -0.73
CA ILE A 174 27.94 -7.65 -1.50
C ILE A 174 29.45 -7.48 -1.34
N ASP A 175 29.94 -6.24 -1.48
CA ASP A 175 31.37 -5.95 -1.44
C ASP A 175 31.93 -6.18 -0.03
N ALA A 176 31.17 -5.84 1.02
CA ALA A 176 31.49 -6.15 2.41
C ALA A 176 31.53 -7.66 2.68
N HIS A 177 30.53 -8.42 2.19
CA HIS A 177 30.50 -9.87 2.33
C HIS A 177 31.70 -10.54 1.67
N SER A 178 32.05 -10.12 0.44
CA SER A 178 33.21 -10.63 -0.30
C SER A 178 34.56 -10.39 0.39
N LYS A 179 34.62 -9.39 1.29
CA LYS A 179 35.79 -9.03 2.09
C LYS A 179 35.75 -9.58 3.52
N GLU A 180 34.79 -10.46 3.82
CA GLU A 180 34.55 -11.01 5.16
C GLU A 180 34.34 -9.91 6.23
N SER A 181 33.67 -8.81 5.85
CA SER A 181 33.35 -7.66 6.71
C SER A 181 31.88 -7.71 7.14
N ASP A 182 31.62 -7.57 8.45
CA ASP A 182 30.29 -7.62 9.09
C ASP A 182 29.54 -6.27 9.07
N ASN A 183 30.16 -5.24 8.50
CA ASN A 183 29.58 -3.91 8.38
C ASN A 183 28.59 -3.79 7.20
N PHE A 184 27.41 -4.39 7.35
CA PHE A 184 26.32 -4.29 6.36
C PHE A 184 25.51 -3.00 6.57
N ALA A 185 25.22 -2.31 5.47
CA ALA A 185 24.36 -1.15 5.40
C ALA A 185 22.88 -1.54 5.50
N ALA A 186 22.16 -0.89 6.43
CA ALA A 186 20.70 -0.93 6.51
C ALA A 186 20.06 -0.14 5.35
N PRO A 187 18.76 -0.28 5.07
CA PRO A 187 18.07 0.57 4.10
C PRO A 187 18.14 2.07 4.43
N VAL A 188 18.04 2.91 3.40
CA VAL A 188 17.74 4.33 3.57
C VAL A 188 16.36 4.43 4.23
N PRO A 189 16.18 5.26 5.27
CA PRO A 189 14.87 5.51 5.83
C PRO A 189 13.90 5.95 4.73
N ASP A 190 12.67 5.44 4.79
CA ASP A 190 11.65 5.88 3.85
C ASP A 190 11.52 7.41 3.96
N PRO A 191 11.34 8.13 2.84
CA PRO A 191 11.06 9.56 2.88
C PRO A 191 9.85 9.75 3.79
N SER A 192 10.06 10.28 5.00
CA SER A 192 9.07 10.34 6.08
C SER A 192 7.74 10.86 5.58
N ASP A 193 6.62 10.38 6.14
CA ASP A 193 5.26 10.88 5.89
C ASP A 193 5.26 12.41 5.91
N TRP A 194 5.36 12.99 4.72
CA TRP A 194 5.36 14.43 4.57
C TRP A 194 3.95 14.88 4.88
N VAL A 195 3.88 15.86 5.79
CA VAL A 195 2.70 16.66 6.06
C VAL A 195 2.01 16.96 4.73
N ASN A 196 0.69 16.75 4.70
CA ASN A 196 -0.19 17.08 3.58
C ASN A 196 0.26 18.39 2.92
N PRO A 197 0.11 18.53 1.58
CA PRO A 197 0.44 19.77 0.90
C PRO A 197 -0.15 20.95 1.67
N PRO A 198 0.59 22.07 1.80
CA PRO A 198 0.16 23.18 2.63
C PRO A 198 -1.27 23.56 2.24
N ASP A 199 -2.18 23.50 3.21
CA ASP A 199 -3.56 23.93 3.01
C ASP A 199 -3.51 25.28 2.27
N VAL A 200 -4.16 25.36 1.12
CA VAL A 200 -4.31 26.60 0.37
C VAL A 200 -5.35 27.48 1.10
N GLU A 201 -5.15 27.69 2.39
CA GLU A 201 -5.87 28.66 3.20
C GLU A 201 -5.04 29.95 3.24
N ASP A 202 -5.34 30.86 2.31
CA ASP A 202 -5.42 32.30 2.59
C ASP A 202 -5.81 33.09 1.31
N ALA A 203 -7.07 32.95 0.87
CA ALA A 203 -7.68 33.90 -0.07
C ALA A 203 -9.24 33.89 -0.10
N ALA A 204 -9.94 33.84 1.02
CA ALA A 204 -11.36 34.27 1.09
C ALA A 204 -11.77 34.49 2.56
N ASP A 205 -11.69 35.70 3.07
CA ASP A 205 -12.79 36.67 3.20
C ASP A 205 -13.67 36.42 4.44
N ASN A 206 -13.51 37.34 5.40
CA ASN A 206 -14.30 37.52 6.61
C ASN A 206 -15.77 37.73 6.28
N THR A 207 -16.68 36.92 6.81
CA THR A 207 -17.93 37.44 7.38
C THR A 207 -18.54 36.52 8.43
N ASP A 208 -18.86 37.13 9.58
CA ASP A 208 -19.55 36.57 10.74
C ASP A 208 -20.95 36.00 10.41
N ALA A 209 -21.34 34.89 11.07
CA ALA A 209 -22.40 34.89 12.09
C ALA A 209 -22.83 33.46 12.52
N ALA A 210 -22.53 33.15 13.78
CA ALA A 210 -23.35 32.45 14.77
C ALA A 210 -24.25 31.27 14.31
N ASN A 211 -23.83 30.05 14.66
CA ASN A 211 -24.74 29.14 15.34
C ASN A 211 -24.01 28.30 16.39
N THR A 212 -24.57 28.27 17.59
CA THR A 212 -24.01 27.62 18.77
C THR A 212 -24.58 26.20 18.84
N THR A 213 -23.74 25.16 18.96
CA THR A 213 -23.79 24.01 19.90
C THR A 213 -22.83 22.91 19.38
N LEU A 214 -22.10 22.23 20.28
CA LEU A 214 -21.04 21.20 20.06
C LEU A 214 -19.60 21.72 19.82
N SER A 215 -19.26 22.85 20.41
CA SER A 215 -17.86 23.32 20.50
C SER A 215 -17.13 22.55 21.62
N GLY A 216 -16.51 21.44 21.24
CA GLY A 216 -15.65 20.63 22.13
C GLY A 216 -14.91 19.46 21.46
N ARG A 217 -15.04 19.28 20.15
CA ARG A 217 -14.45 18.15 19.40
C ARG A 217 -13.94 18.66 18.06
N ALA A 218 -12.74 19.25 18.08
CA ALA A 218 -12.03 19.64 16.87
C ALA A 218 -11.64 18.35 16.12
N GLY A 219 -12.18 18.13 14.92
CA GLY A 219 -11.91 16.95 14.08
C GLY A 219 -13.16 16.37 13.43
N LEU A 220 -14.24 16.12 14.20
CA LEU A 220 -15.46 15.50 13.63
C LEU A 220 -16.25 16.41 12.67
N SER A 221 -15.95 17.71 12.64
CA SER A 221 -16.53 18.65 11.68
C SER A 221 -16.07 18.42 10.24
N GLU A 222 -15.02 17.62 10.03
CA GLU A 222 -14.51 17.29 8.70
C GLU A 222 -15.28 16.13 8.04
N ILE A 223 -16.12 15.42 8.80
CA ILE A 223 -17.04 14.41 8.26
C ILE A 223 -18.16 15.16 7.50
N PRO A 224 -18.38 14.88 6.20
CA PRO A 224 -19.34 15.62 5.37
C PRO A 224 -20.76 15.62 5.95
N ASP A 225 -21.45 16.77 5.95
CA ASP A 225 -22.83 16.91 6.43
C ASP A 225 -23.84 17.10 5.27
N PRO A 226 -24.95 16.35 5.19
CA PRO A 226 -25.31 15.20 6.02
C PRO A 226 -24.64 13.92 5.55
N TYR A 227 -23.92 13.27 6.47
CA TYR A 227 -23.29 11.99 6.19
C TYR A 227 -24.33 10.88 6.07
N TYR A 228 -25.34 10.89 6.93
CA TYR A 228 -26.44 9.93 6.93
C TYR A 228 -27.76 10.59 6.52
N LEU A 229 -28.61 9.82 5.83
CA LEU A 229 -30.03 10.16 5.69
C LEU A 229 -30.77 9.78 6.99
N ASP A 230 -31.92 10.44 7.26
CA ASP A 230 -32.75 10.13 8.43
C ASP A 230 -33.06 8.63 8.51
N LYS A 231 -32.58 7.98 9.57
CA LYS A 231 -32.72 6.53 9.81
C LYS A 231 -34.20 6.14 9.96
N ALA A 232 -34.79 5.49 8.95
CA ALA A 232 -36.12 4.88 9.06
C ALA A 232 -36.01 3.46 9.63
N ASN A 233 -37.14 2.86 10.05
CA ASN A 233 -37.16 1.51 10.63
C ASN A 233 -36.49 0.48 9.71
N PHE A 234 -35.26 0.10 10.05
CA PHE A 234 -34.45 -0.78 9.25
C PHE A 234 -35.01 -2.21 9.24
N GLN A 235 -35.01 -2.82 8.05
CA GLN A 235 -35.42 -4.20 7.81
C GLN A 235 -34.42 -4.82 6.85
N ASN A 236 -33.25 -5.20 7.35
CA ASN A 236 -32.19 -5.75 6.51
C ASN A 236 -32.54 -7.19 6.09
N THR A 237 -32.60 -7.43 4.77
CA THR A 237 -32.60 -8.78 4.19
C THR A 237 -31.31 -9.06 3.42
N PRO A 238 -30.84 -10.33 3.35
CA PRO A 238 -29.64 -10.68 2.57
C PRO A 238 -29.69 -10.21 1.11
N ASP A 239 -30.86 -10.36 0.48
CA ASP A 239 -31.07 -9.97 -0.93
C ASP A 239 -30.95 -8.46 -1.16
N GLU A 240 -31.27 -7.64 -0.15
CA GLU A 240 -31.10 -6.17 -0.22
C GLU A 240 -29.64 -5.78 -0.08
N VAL A 241 -28.94 -6.36 0.90
CA VAL A 241 -27.50 -6.14 1.11
C VAL A 241 -26.73 -6.53 -0.17
N GLN A 242 -26.95 -7.74 -0.68
CA GLN A 242 -26.25 -8.23 -1.88
C GLN A 242 -26.51 -7.35 -3.12
N ARG A 243 -27.71 -6.77 -3.24
CA ARG A 243 -28.06 -5.89 -4.36
C ARG A 243 -27.30 -4.56 -4.30
N LEU A 244 -27.09 -4.02 -3.09
CA LEU A 244 -26.44 -2.72 -2.87
C LEU A 244 -24.91 -2.80 -2.93
N LEU A 245 -24.34 -3.96 -2.60
CA LEU A 245 -22.92 -4.24 -2.82
C LEU A 245 -22.56 -4.33 -4.32
N GLY A 246 -23.55 -4.45 -5.21
CA GLY A 246 -23.38 -4.47 -6.67
C GLY A 246 -23.00 -3.13 -7.32
N LYS A 247 -22.18 -3.24 -8.39
CA LYS A 247 -21.43 -2.18 -9.09
C LYS A 247 -20.47 -1.40 -8.18
N GLY A 248 -19.30 -2.02 -7.96
CA GLY A 248 -17.98 -1.41 -7.84
C GLY A 248 -17.72 -0.42 -6.70
N PHE A 249 -16.59 -0.60 -6.03
CA PHE A 249 -15.78 0.55 -5.67
C PHE A 249 -15.30 1.23 -6.95
N PHE A 250 -15.20 2.56 -6.94
CA PHE A 250 -14.56 3.29 -8.05
C PHE A 250 -13.04 3.34 -7.89
N THR A 251 -12.53 3.03 -6.70
CA THR A 251 -11.11 3.06 -6.31
C THR A 251 -10.66 1.67 -5.88
N SER A 252 -9.50 1.22 -6.36
CA SER A 252 -8.85 -0.02 -5.91
C SER A 252 -8.33 0.11 -4.48
N TYR A 253 -8.13 -1.03 -3.80
CA TYR A 253 -7.46 -1.06 -2.51
C TYR A 253 -6.09 -0.41 -2.62
N ALA A 254 -5.79 0.51 -1.69
CA ALA A 254 -4.48 1.14 -1.58
C ALA A 254 -4.09 1.19 -0.11
N CYS A 255 -3.11 0.36 0.27
CA CYS A 255 -2.58 0.36 1.63
C CYS A 255 -2.19 1.78 2.06
N SER A 256 -2.63 2.22 3.25
CA SER A 256 -2.37 3.56 3.79
C SER A 256 -2.99 4.73 3.00
N SER A 257 -4.00 4.47 2.16
CA SER A 257 -4.72 5.53 1.43
C SER A 257 -6.20 5.23 1.23
N PHE A 258 -6.56 4.02 0.84
CA PHE A 258 -7.94 3.56 0.75
C PHE A 258 -7.90 2.08 1.10
N ASP A 259 -7.58 1.84 2.37
CA ASP A 259 -7.33 0.52 2.92
C ASP A 259 -8.57 -0.02 3.66
N CYS A 260 -8.38 -0.96 4.57
CA CYS A 260 -9.48 -1.67 5.22
C CYS A 260 -10.48 -0.74 5.92
N SER A 261 -10.01 0.33 6.58
CA SER A 261 -10.83 1.23 7.37
C SER A 261 -11.63 2.19 6.48
N GLU A 262 -11.01 2.84 5.49
CA GLU A 262 -11.77 3.71 4.56
C GLU A 262 -12.76 2.92 3.70
N MET A 263 -12.39 1.72 3.27
CA MET A 263 -13.28 0.85 2.52
C MET A 263 -14.48 0.39 3.36
N ALA A 264 -14.25 0.04 4.63
CA ALA A 264 -15.32 -0.32 5.56
C ALA A 264 -16.26 0.87 5.81
N ALA A 265 -15.70 2.07 6.05
CA ALA A 265 -16.47 3.30 6.22
C ALA A 265 -17.31 3.66 4.98
N TYR A 266 -16.75 3.54 3.78
CA TYR A 266 -17.50 3.78 2.54
C TYR A 266 -18.66 2.79 2.36
N ILE A 267 -18.44 1.50 2.63
CA ILE A 267 -19.49 0.48 2.51
C ILE A 267 -20.57 0.68 3.56
N GLU A 268 -20.20 0.99 4.80
CA GLU A 268 -21.14 1.34 5.87
C GLU A 268 -22.02 2.52 5.44
N TRP A 269 -21.40 3.62 5.02
CA TRP A 269 -22.10 4.80 4.52
C TRP A 269 -23.04 4.47 3.36
N LYS A 270 -22.56 3.74 2.35
CA LYS A 270 -23.33 3.37 1.17
C LYS A 270 -24.57 2.55 1.56
N LEU A 271 -24.45 1.62 2.51
CA LEU A 271 -25.55 0.79 2.98
C LEU A 271 -26.57 1.62 3.78
N GLU A 272 -26.11 2.45 4.72
CA GLU A 272 -26.97 3.30 5.55
C GLU A 272 -27.72 4.35 4.70
N CYS A 273 -27.08 4.94 3.69
CA CYS A 273 -27.73 5.81 2.70
C CYS A 273 -28.81 5.09 1.86
N HIS A 274 -28.79 3.76 1.83
CA HIS A 274 -29.80 2.93 1.16
C HIS A 274 -30.71 2.19 2.16
N ASN A 275 -30.82 2.71 3.38
CA ASN A 275 -31.72 2.24 4.43
C ASN A 275 -31.43 0.78 4.86
N VAL A 276 -30.15 0.40 4.87
CA VAL A 276 -29.63 -0.83 5.46
C VAL A 276 -28.79 -0.46 6.68
N THR A 277 -29.14 -0.98 7.87
CA THR A 277 -28.29 -0.78 9.06
C THR A 277 -26.97 -1.50 8.86
N ALA A 278 -25.87 -0.80 9.05
CA ALA A 278 -24.53 -1.35 9.00
C ALA A 278 -23.74 -0.87 10.23
N GLN A 279 -22.76 -1.66 10.64
CA GLN A 279 -21.87 -1.35 11.75
C GLN A 279 -20.44 -1.60 11.32
N ILE A 280 -19.52 -0.74 11.74
CA ILE A 280 -18.09 -0.89 11.48
C ILE A 280 -17.51 -1.79 12.55
N ALA A 281 -16.89 -2.90 12.15
CA ALA A 281 -16.21 -3.82 13.04
C ALA A 281 -14.70 -3.69 12.87
N THR A 282 -13.96 -3.73 13.98
CA THR A 282 -12.49 -3.77 13.94
C THR A 282 -11.92 -4.87 14.83
N LYS A 283 -10.72 -5.31 14.49
CA LYS A 283 -9.95 -6.22 15.32
C LYS A 283 -8.47 -5.91 15.22
N ASP A 284 -7.86 -5.84 16.39
CA ASP A 284 -6.43 -5.68 16.51
C ASP A 284 -5.74 -7.00 16.19
N ASN A 285 -4.52 -6.92 15.63
CA ASN A 285 -3.68 -8.09 15.38
C ASN A 285 -4.40 -9.17 14.56
N TRP A 286 -5.16 -8.75 13.54
CA TRP A 286 -5.74 -9.60 12.51
C TRP A 286 -4.66 -10.48 11.89
N GLU A 287 -4.90 -11.78 11.92
CA GLU A 287 -3.95 -12.83 11.50
C GLU A 287 -2.54 -12.74 12.12
N GLY A 288 -2.39 -11.99 13.22
CA GLY A 288 -1.12 -11.82 13.91
C GLY A 288 -0.22 -10.70 13.36
N ILE A 289 -0.74 -9.82 12.50
CA ILE A 289 0.11 -8.94 11.70
C ILE A 289 -0.31 -7.46 11.77
N TYR A 290 -1.59 -7.11 11.62
CA TYR A 290 -2.05 -5.72 11.53
C TYR A 290 -3.48 -5.54 12.08
N GLY A 291 -3.93 -4.30 12.26
CA GLY A 291 -5.34 -4.01 12.61
C GLY A 291 -6.22 -4.07 11.38
N HIS A 292 -7.42 -4.66 11.47
CA HIS A 292 -8.31 -4.84 10.32
C HIS A 292 -9.72 -4.31 10.59
N ALA A 293 -10.36 -3.79 9.56
CA ALA A 293 -11.71 -3.23 9.62
C ALA A 293 -12.62 -3.81 8.52
N TRP A 294 -13.88 -4.07 8.88
CA TRP A 294 -14.91 -4.62 7.99
C TRP A 294 -16.30 -4.17 8.43
N VAL A 295 -17.36 -4.63 7.74
CA VAL A 295 -18.74 -4.23 8.04
C VAL A 295 -19.58 -5.42 8.51
N ILE A 296 -20.34 -5.22 9.58
CA ILE A 296 -21.37 -6.14 10.07
C ILE A 296 -22.76 -5.58 9.78
N VAL A 297 -23.61 -6.38 9.17
CA VAL A 297 -25.01 -6.04 8.90
C VAL A 297 -25.92 -6.94 9.74
N PRO A 298 -26.62 -6.40 10.76
CA PRO A 298 -27.61 -7.18 11.50
C PRO A 298 -28.81 -7.48 10.60
N LEU A 299 -29.19 -8.74 10.47
CA LEU A 299 -30.34 -9.20 9.70
C LEU A 299 -31.57 -9.39 10.57
N ARG A 300 -32.74 -9.40 9.91
CA ARG A 300 -33.99 -9.83 10.55
C ARG A 300 -33.87 -11.27 11.05
N GLY A 301 -34.07 -11.47 12.36
CA GLY A 301 -34.10 -12.79 12.99
C GLY A 301 -32.82 -13.20 13.72
N GLU A 302 -32.07 -12.23 14.28
CA GLU A 302 -30.87 -12.43 15.11
C GLU A 302 -29.65 -13.03 14.39
N ASN A 303 -29.62 -12.94 13.06
CA ASN A 303 -28.43 -13.32 12.27
C ASN A 303 -27.67 -12.06 11.85
N ASN A 304 -26.38 -12.19 11.57
CA ASN A 304 -25.54 -11.12 11.02
C ASN A 304 -24.95 -11.56 9.68
N LEU A 305 -24.66 -10.59 8.81
CA LEU A 305 -23.75 -10.78 7.67
C LEU A 305 -22.45 -10.04 7.95
N ALA A 306 -21.34 -10.65 7.58
CA ALA A 306 -20.06 -9.97 7.49
C ALA A 306 -19.79 -9.59 6.03
N ILE A 307 -19.33 -8.37 5.84
CA ILE A 307 -18.94 -7.82 4.54
C ILE A 307 -17.49 -7.41 4.68
N GLU A 308 -16.64 -8.10 3.94
CA GLU A 308 -15.21 -7.86 3.83
C GLU A 308 -14.92 -7.14 2.50
N PRO A 309 -14.76 -5.81 2.52
CA PRO A 309 -14.62 -5.06 1.29
C PRO A 309 -13.25 -5.23 0.61
N THR A 310 -12.20 -5.52 1.38
CA THR A 310 -10.82 -5.59 0.87
C THR A 310 -10.59 -6.80 -0.03
N ILE A 311 -11.22 -7.95 0.25
CA ILE A 311 -11.13 -9.17 -0.58
C ILE A 311 -11.51 -8.87 -2.03
N SER A 312 -12.65 -8.19 -2.25
CA SER A 312 -13.11 -7.87 -3.61
C SER A 312 -12.25 -6.82 -4.32
N ALA A 313 -11.62 -5.91 -3.57
CA ALA A 313 -10.75 -4.90 -4.16
C ALA A 313 -9.35 -5.43 -4.49
N MET A 314 -8.84 -6.41 -3.76
CA MET A 314 -7.60 -7.13 -4.11
C MET A 314 -7.79 -8.06 -5.31
N GLU A 315 -8.95 -8.70 -5.44
CA GLU A 315 -9.23 -9.68 -6.51
C GLU A 315 -9.84 -9.06 -7.78
N GLY A 316 -10.06 -7.74 -7.80
CA GLY A 316 -10.66 -7.03 -8.94
C GLY A 316 -12.11 -7.46 -9.25
N SER A 317 -12.78 -8.09 -8.29
CA SER A 317 -14.09 -8.71 -8.47
C SER A 317 -15.23 -7.82 -7.98
N LEU A 318 -16.34 -7.86 -8.73
CA LEU A 318 -17.42 -6.90 -8.60
C LEU A 318 -18.47 -7.35 -7.57
N GLY A 319 -18.29 -6.96 -6.30
CA GLY A 319 -19.36 -6.68 -5.32
C GLY A 319 -20.05 -7.85 -4.60
N ALA A 320 -20.33 -8.98 -5.27
CA ALA A 320 -20.95 -10.14 -4.60
C ALA A 320 -19.94 -10.96 -3.77
N GLU A 321 -18.65 -10.79 -4.04
CA GLU A 321 -17.55 -11.49 -3.37
C GLU A 321 -17.15 -10.84 -2.03
N MET A 322 -17.77 -9.71 -1.66
CA MET A 322 -17.52 -9.03 -0.38
C MET A 322 -18.21 -9.73 0.80
N ILE A 323 -19.29 -10.48 0.57
CA ILE A 323 -19.99 -11.16 1.68
C ILE A 323 -19.18 -12.40 2.07
N THR A 324 -18.76 -12.46 3.33
CA THR A 324 -18.05 -13.60 3.89
C THR A 324 -18.87 -14.31 4.97
N TYR A 325 -18.73 -15.64 5.03
CA TYR A 325 -19.33 -16.49 6.05
C TYR A 325 -18.28 -17.13 6.96
N ASP A 326 -17.03 -16.68 6.87
CA ASP A 326 -15.97 -17.18 7.71
C ASP A 326 -16.22 -16.73 9.17
N PRO A 327 -16.32 -17.68 10.13
CA PRO A 327 -16.57 -17.38 11.54
C PRO A 327 -15.65 -16.32 12.16
N GLN A 328 -14.42 -16.15 11.65
CA GLN A 328 -13.48 -15.18 12.22
C GLN A 328 -13.95 -13.73 12.11
N TYR A 329 -14.75 -13.38 11.09
CA TYR A 329 -15.29 -12.03 10.89
C TYR A 329 -16.47 -11.72 11.82
N PHE A 330 -16.95 -12.69 12.60
CA PHE A 330 -17.98 -12.46 13.62
C PHE A 330 -17.38 -12.29 15.02
N VAL A 331 -16.04 -12.24 15.11
CA VAL A 331 -15.28 -12.01 16.34
C VAL A 331 -14.47 -10.73 16.15
N CYS A 332 -14.98 -9.62 16.67
CA CYS A 332 -14.33 -8.30 16.66
C CYS A 332 -13.96 -7.84 18.08
N ASP A 333 -12.98 -6.94 18.17
CA ASP A 333 -12.63 -6.25 19.41
C ASP A 333 -13.52 -5.03 19.63
N HIS A 334 -13.88 -4.34 18.54
CA HIS A 334 -14.75 -3.18 18.56
C HIS A 334 -15.84 -3.27 17.48
N LEU A 335 -17.01 -2.71 17.79
CA LEU A 335 -18.16 -2.60 16.91
C LEU A 335 -18.80 -1.22 17.10
N PHE A 336 -18.78 -0.41 16.05
CA PHE A 336 -19.25 0.97 16.04
C PHE A 336 -20.53 1.10 15.21
N ASN A 337 -21.46 1.93 15.66
CA ASN A 337 -22.75 2.14 14.99
C ASN A 337 -22.66 3.04 13.76
N ASP A 338 -21.60 3.85 13.70
CA ASP A 338 -21.37 4.82 12.64
C ASP A 338 -19.89 5.24 12.64
N ILE A 339 -19.52 6.02 11.63
CA ILE A 339 -18.18 6.57 11.49
C ILE A 339 -17.82 7.57 12.59
N TYR A 340 -18.79 8.22 13.23
CA TYR A 340 -18.51 9.20 14.28
C TYR A 340 -17.97 8.51 15.54
N GLU A 341 -18.56 7.36 15.90
CA GLU A 341 -18.06 6.51 16.99
C GLU A 341 -16.69 5.91 16.65
N ALA A 342 -16.48 5.46 15.41
CA ALA A 342 -15.20 4.91 14.97
C ALA A 342 -14.08 5.98 14.97
N SER A 343 -14.38 7.18 14.44
CA SER A 343 -13.46 8.32 14.41
C SER A 343 -13.17 8.89 15.80
N GLU A 344 -14.12 8.78 16.75
CA GLU A 344 -13.86 9.11 18.15
C GLU A 344 -12.75 8.24 18.75
N PHE A 345 -12.70 6.98 18.34
CA PHE A 345 -11.81 5.99 18.91
C PHE A 345 -10.43 5.99 18.22
N PHE A 346 -10.41 6.00 16.89
CA PHE A 346 -9.20 5.80 16.10
C PHE A 346 -8.63 7.08 15.45
N GLY A 347 -9.36 8.20 15.49
CA GLY A 347 -9.01 9.39 14.69
C GLY A 347 -9.80 9.41 13.38
N ILE A 348 -9.98 10.59 12.79
CA ILE A 348 -10.79 10.77 11.57
C ILE A 348 -10.04 10.37 10.31
N GLU A 349 -8.72 10.60 10.32
CA GLU A 349 -7.75 10.29 9.28
C GLU A 349 -7.69 8.81 8.91
N GLU A 350 -8.17 7.94 9.79
CA GLU A 350 -8.28 6.50 9.57
C GLU A 350 -9.54 6.13 8.76
N TRP A 351 -10.54 7.01 8.68
CA TRP A 351 -11.85 6.67 8.10
C TRP A 351 -12.26 7.61 6.96
N ASP A 352 -11.42 8.56 6.56
CA ASP A 352 -11.76 9.71 5.73
C ASP A 352 -11.87 9.40 4.23
N TRP A 353 -12.60 8.34 3.87
CA TRP A 353 -12.77 7.89 2.49
C TRP A 353 -13.21 8.98 1.51
N TRP A 354 -13.95 10.00 1.97
CA TRP A 354 -14.39 11.11 1.13
C TRP A 354 -13.25 11.98 0.61
N ASN A 355 -12.10 11.96 1.27
CA ASN A 355 -10.86 12.59 0.79
C ASN A 355 -10.02 11.67 -0.11
N LYS A 356 -10.42 10.39 -0.24
CA LYS A 356 -9.66 9.33 -0.93
C LYS A 356 -10.33 8.83 -2.22
N LEU A 357 -11.59 9.18 -2.44
CA LEU A 357 -12.28 8.87 -3.69
C LEU A 357 -11.99 9.95 -4.75
N GLU A 358 -11.39 9.54 -5.87
CA GLU A 358 -11.37 10.35 -7.07
C GLU A 358 -12.82 10.42 -7.63
N LEU A 359 -13.42 11.62 -7.63
CA LEU A 359 -14.65 11.88 -8.37
C LEU A 359 -14.33 11.80 -9.88
N ILE A 360 -14.80 10.74 -10.55
CA ILE A 360 -14.76 10.59 -12.02
C ILE A 360 -15.76 11.54 -12.68
#